data_AF-A0A9D9ABE8-F1
#
_entry.id   AF-A0A9D9ABE8-F1
#
_cell.length_a   1.000
_cell.length_b   1.000
_cell.length_c   1.000
_cell.angle_alpha   90.00
_cell.angle_beta   90.00
_cell.angle_gamma   90.00
#
_symmetry.space_group_name_H-M   'P 1'
#
loop_
_entity.id
_entity.type
_entity.pdbx_description
1 polymer ?
#
loop_
_entity_poly.entity_id
_entity_poly.type
_entity_poly.pdbx_seq_one_letter_code
_entity_poly.pdbx_strand_id
1 'polypeptide(L)'
;MNWIGAIRATGAVLAGAVLLSAAATAQDPDYIAGEIHGMTIFALHPEAERIGNVRTTDAETALQIIGAAIDLAYQESPFARKRIEALKKKGEIQFIYDARHPKNVMSEVNIASFVPQFYDPAQGERVFLVLIGRTGIQWNNEELAAAVSHELAGHAYQRMQGRLMGMRELDAECEAYLVHEQTNQDIGADKTTDEAIGLRQATDTHWCDDFRRWTLAEDLDVADEWDVLNPDVPALLKAFKAYIADQG
;
A
#
# COMPACT_ATOMS: atom_id res chain seq x y z
N MET A 1 15.87 30.28 -25.11
CA MET A 1 16.00 30.82 -26.48
C MET A 1 14.82 30.30 -27.30
N ASN A 2 14.03 31.21 -27.85
CA ASN A 2 12.87 30.95 -28.71
C ASN A 2 13.26 30.24 -30.03
N TRP A 3 12.27 29.62 -30.68
CA TRP A 3 11.86 29.73 -32.10
C TRP A 3 11.00 28.49 -32.44
N ILE A 4 9.66 28.58 -32.51
CA ILE A 4 8.77 28.95 -33.64
C ILE A 4 9.02 28.13 -34.92
N GLY A 5 7.97 27.46 -35.41
CA GLY A 5 7.89 26.99 -36.79
C GLY A 5 6.68 26.10 -37.10
N ALA A 6 5.49 26.70 -37.25
CA ALA A 6 4.35 26.05 -37.88
C ALA A 6 4.52 26.02 -39.40
N ILE A 7 4.30 24.86 -40.04
CA ILE A 7 4.11 24.74 -41.49
C ILE A 7 2.72 24.16 -41.74
N ARG A 8 1.87 24.94 -42.40
CA ARG A 8 0.66 24.48 -43.08
C ARG A 8 1.06 23.85 -44.41
N ALA A 9 0.54 22.67 -44.72
CA ALA A 9 0.58 22.09 -46.06
C ALA A 9 -0.85 21.78 -46.53
N THR A 10 -1.28 22.47 -47.57
CA THR A 10 -2.45 22.18 -48.40
C THR A 10 -2.06 21.26 -49.56
N GLY A 11 -2.87 20.23 -49.83
CA GLY A 11 -3.17 19.77 -51.20
C GLY A 11 -2.40 18.57 -51.77
N ALA A 12 -3.02 17.38 -51.60
CA ALA A 12 -3.34 16.37 -52.62
C ALA A 12 -2.26 15.59 -53.42
N VAL A 13 -2.26 14.27 -53.14
CA VAL A 13 -2.21 13.09 -54.04
C VAL A 13 -0.87 12.71 -54.69
N LEU A 14 -0.30 11.57 -54.25
CA LEU A 14 -0.10 10.40 -55.11
C LEU A 14 0.22 9.14 -54.28
N ALA A 15 -0.49 8.07 -54.62
CA ALA A 15 -0.37 6.74 -54.05
C ALA A 15 1.03 6.14 -54.29
N GLY A 16 1.57 5.50 -53.26
CA GLY A 16 2.84 4.78 -53.33
C GLY A 16 3.12 4.13 -51.99
N ALA A 17 2.45 3.01 -51.71
CA ALA A 17 2.75 2.18 -50.56
C ALA A 17 4.17 1.60 -50.70
N VAL A 18 5.09 2.13 -49.91
CA VAL A 18 6.30 1.41 -49.49
C VAL A 18 6.21 1.29 -47.98
N LEU A 19 5.59 0.20 -47.54
CA LEU A 19 5.69 -0.30 -46.18
C LEU A 19 7.13 -0.84 -46.02
N LEU A 20 8.04 0.03 -45.57
CA LEU A 20 9.29 -0.41 -44.97
C LEU A 20 9.07 -0.51 -43.47
N SER A 21 8.94 -1.76 -43.04
CA SER A 21 8.79 -2.21 -41.67
C SER A 21 9.90 -1.66 -40.79
N ALA A 22 9.61 -0.58 -40.07
CA ALA A 22 10.31 -0.31 -38.82
C ALA A 22 9.64 -1.20 -37.77
N ALA A 23 10.09 -2.45 -37.65
CA ALA A 23 9.98 -3.14 -36.38
C ALA A 23 10.84 -2.33 -35.40
N ALA A 24 10.24 -1.33 -34.76
CA ALA A 24 10.75 -0.85 -33.50
C ALA A 24 10.77 -2.08 -32.61
N THR A 25 11.97 -2.59 -32.33
CA THR A 25 12.20 -3.41 -31.16
C THR A 25 11.75 -2.54 -29.99
N ALA A 26 10.49 -2.69 -29.56
CA ALA A 26 10.13 -2.29 -28.23
C ALA A 26 11.13 -3.01 -27.34
N GLN A 27 12.03 -2.26 -26.70
CA GLN A 27 12.74 -2.81 -25.55
C GLN A 27 11.64 -3.33 -24.64
N ASP A 28 11.72 -4.62 -24.29
CA ASP A 28 10.83 -5.16 -23.27
C ASP A 28 10.87 -4.17 -22.09
N PRO A 29 9.69 -3.75 -21.58
CA PRO A 29 9.68 -2.88 -20.42
C PRO A 29 10.54 -3.52 -19.32
N ASP A 30 11.29 -2.71 -18.57
CA ASP A 30 12.10 -3.16 -17.42
C ASP A 30 11.23 -3.62 -16.23
N TYR A 31 10.00 -4.04 -16.53
CA TYR A 31 8.98 -4.49 -15.63
C TYR A 31 7.98 -5.39 -16.37
N ILE A 32 7.31 -6.25 -15.62
CA ILE A 32 6.07 -6.88 -16.05
C ILE A 32 4.89 -6.25 -15.33
N ALA A 33 3.71 -6.27 -15.95
CA ALA A 33 2.49 -5.74 -15.37
C ALA A 33 1.39 -6.80 -15.26
N GLY A 34 0.57 -6.68 -14.23
CA GLY A 34 -0.62 -7.48 -14.02
C GLY A 34 -1.76 -6.63 -13.47
N GLU A 35 -2.97 -7.17 -13.54
CA GLU A 35 -4.16 -6.53 -12.97
C GLU A 35 -4.90 -7.54 -12.09
N ILE A 36 -5.35 -7.08 -10.93
CA ILE A 36 -6.22 -7.85 -10.04
C ILE A 36 -7.25 -6.95 -9.37
N HIS A 37 -8.53 -7.33 -9.40
CA HIS A 37 -9.64 -6.54 -8.83
C HIS A 37 -9.66 -5.06 -9.27
N GLY A 38 -9.21 -4.75 -10.48
CA GLY A 38 -9.10 -3.37 -10.99
C GLY A 38 -7.97 -2.55 -10.34
N MET A 39 -6.95 -3.22 -9.79
CA MET A 39 -5.72 -2.64 -9.27
C MET A 39 -4.55 -3.14 -10.13
N THR A 40 -3.60 -2.25 -10.44
CA THR A 40 -2.46 -2.60 -11.30
C THR A 40 -1.24 -2.93 -10.48
N ILE A 41 -0.51 -3.98 -10.84
CA ILE A 41 0.76 -4.35 -10.24
C ILE A 41 1.84 -4.19 -11.31
N PHE A 42 2.91 -3.49 -10.97
CA PHE A 42 4.14 -3.45 -11.75
C PHE A 42 5.25 -4.14 -10.97
N ALA A 43 5.91 -5.13 -11.56
CA ALA A 43 7.05 -5.80 -10.95
C ALA A 43 8.31 -5.49 -11.77
N LEU A 44 9.23 -4.73 -11.19
CA LEU A 44 10.50 -4.40 -11.84
C LEU A 44 11.40 -5.64 -11.86
N HIS A 45 12.16 -5.83 -12.93
CA HIS A 45 13.18 -6.88 -12.97
C HIS A 45 14.32 -6.52 -12.00
N PRO A 46 14.69 -7.41 -11.07
CA PRO A 46 15.82 -7.15 -10.19
C PRO A 46 17.14 -7.17 -10.97
N GLU A 47 18.01 -6.19 -10.72
CA GLU A 47 19.32 -6.08 -11.36
C GLU A 47 20.34 -7.14 -10.88
N ALA A 48 20.06 -7.80 -9.74
CA ALA A 48 20.88 -8.85 -9.15
C ALA A 48 20.03 -9.80 -8.32
N GLU A 49 20.42 -11.07 -8.19
CA GLU A 49 19.72 -12.08 -7.39
C GLU A 49 19.69 -11.77 -5.88
N ARG A 50 20.57 -10.87 -5.42
CA ARG A 50 20.66 -10.41 -4.03
C ARG A 50 21.05 -8.93 -3.97
N ILE A 51 20.50 -8.22 -2.98
CA ILE A 51 20.90 -6.86 -2.62
C ILE A 51 21.27 -6.87 -1.14
N GLY A 52 22.56 -6.65 -0.84
CA GLY A 52 23.13 -6.96 0.47
C GLY A 52 22.97 -8.45 0.79
N ASN A 53 22.41 -8.77 1.97
CA ASN A 53 22.17 -10.16 2.37
C ASN A 53 20.77 -10.67 2.03
N VAL A 54 19.91 -9.87 1.40
CA VAL A 54 18.53 -10.23 1.11
C VAL A 54 18.42 -10.73 -0.33
N ARG A 55 17.73 -11.86 -0.53
CA ARG A 55 17.43 -12.40 -1.87
C ARG A 55 16.39 -11.53 -2.55
N THR A 56 16.55 -11.30 -3.85
CA THR A 56 15.51 -10.67 -4.66
C THR A 56 14.57 -11.73 -5.22
N THR A 57 13.31 -11.39 -5.35
CA THR A 57 12.32 -12.17 -6.09
C THR A 57 12.32 -11.71 -7.55
N ASP A 58 12.27 -12.64 -8.51
CA ASP A 58 12.09 -12.30 -9.92
C ASP A 58 10.71 -11.68 -10.16
N ALA A 59 10.57 -10.93 -11.25
CA ALA A 59 9.39 -10.12 -11.48
C ALA A 59 8.10 -10.94 -11.60
N GLU A 60 8.14 -12.11 -12.25
CA GLU A 60 6.98 -13.02 -12.42
C GLU A 60 6.50 -13.56 -11.08
N THR A 61 7.44 -14.08 -10.27
CA THR A 61 7.13 -14.57 -8.93
C THR A 61 6.63 -13.43 -8.03
N ALA A 62 7.23 -12.24 -8.10
CA ALA A 62 6.79 -11.09 -7.31
C ALA A 62 5.36 -10.67 -7.67
N LEU A 63 5.02 -10.64 -8.95
CA LEU A 63 3.66 -10.34 -9.43
C LEU A 63 2.65 -11.36 -8.89
N GLN A 64 2.99 -12.65 -8.88
CA GLN A 64 2.13 -13.71 -8.34
C GLN A 64 1.93 -13.57 -6.82
N ILE A 65 3.00 -13.34 -6.05
CA ILE A 65 2.92 -13.18 -4.59
C ILE A 65 2.08 -11.95 -4.23
N ILE A 66 2.34 -10.79 -4.87
CA ILE A 66 1.57 -9.56 -4.62
C ILE A 66 0.12 -9.75 -5.03
N GLY A 67 -0.13 -10.37 -6.18
CA GLY A 67 -1.48 -10.71 -6.63
C GLY A 67 -2.22 -11.57 -5.62
N ALA A 68 -1.58 -12.62 -5.10
CA ALA A 68 -2.19 -13.50 -4.09
C ALA A 68 -2.50 -12.78 -2.77
N ALA A 69 -1.59 -11.93 -2.29
CA ALA A 69 -1.82 -11.15 -1.08
C ALA A 69 -2.96 -10.12 -1.24
N ILE A 70 -3.03 -9.46 -2.39
CA ILE A 70 -4.13 -8.54 -2.72
C ILE A 70 -5.45 -9.31 -2.82
N ASP A 71 -5.46 -10.47 -3.48
CA ASP A 71 -6.66 -11.31 -3.59
C ASP A 71 -7.16 -11.73 -2.21
N LEU A 72 -6.27 -12.22 -1.35
CA LEU A 72 -6.59 -12.64 0.01
C LEU A 72 -7.20 -11.49 0.83
N ALA A 73 -6.53 -10.33 0.86
CA ALA A 73 -7.05 -9.15 1.56
C ALA A 73 -8.42 -8.71 1.01
N TYR A 74 -8.58 -8.71 -0.31
CA TYR A 74 -9.79 -8.22 -0.97
C TYR A 74 -10.98 -9.18 -0.82
N GLN A 75 -10.75 -10.48 -0.89
CA GLN A 75 -11.82 -11.48 -0.77
C GLN A 75 -12.25 -11.69 0.67
N GLU A 76 -11.26 -11.89 1.54
CA GLU A 76 -11.48 -12.41 2.90
C GLU A 76 -11.63 -11.30 3.95
N SER A 77 -11.18 -10.07 3.70
CA SER A 77 -11.46 -8.92 4.58
C SER A 77 -12.54 -7.99 4.01
N PRO A 78 -13.82 -8.14 4.43
CA PRO A 78 -14.87 -7.18 4.08
C PRO A 78 -14.53 -5.75 4.49
N PHE A 79 -13.79 -5.60 5.59
CA PHE A 79 -13.37 -4.30 6.09
C PHE A 79 -12.38 -3.62 5.14
N ALA A 80 -11.28 -4.30 4.79
CA ALA A 80 -10.29 -3.79 3.84
C ALA A 80 -10.94 -3.55 2.47
N ARG A 81 -11.71 -4.52 1.96
CA ARG A 81 -12.44 -4.41 0.69
C ARG A 81 -13.29 -3.14 0.62
N LYS A 82 -14.05 -2.82 1.67
CA LYS A 82 -14.89 -1.61 1.70
C LYS A 82 -14.07 -0.33 1.53
N ARG A 83 -12.89 -0.26 2.14
CA ARG A 83 -11.99 0.91 2.03
C ARG A 83 -11.31 0.95 0.66
N ILE A 84 -10.86 -0.19 0.13
CA ILE A 84 -10.31 -0.32 -1.23
C ILE A 84 -11.32 0.14 -2.28
N GLU A 85 -12.58 -0.29 -2.17
CA GLU A 85 -13.66 0.14 -3.08
C GLU A 85 -13.98 1.64 -2.97
N ALA A 86 -13.73 2.26 -1.82
CA ALA A 86 -13.83 3.71 -1.69
C ALA A 86 -12.66 4.43 -2.40
N LEU A 87 -11.44 3.89 -2.29
CA LEU A 87 -10.25 4.40 -2.96
C LEU A 87 -10.38 4.34 -4.49
N LYS A 88 -10.84 3.21 -5.03
CA LYS A 88 -11.07 3.02 -6.48
C LYS A 88 -12.02 4.05 -7.09
N LYS A 89 -12.96 4.59 -6.31
CA LYS A 89 -13.88 5.66 -6.76
C LYS A 89 -13.20 7.03 -6.86
N LYS A 90 -12.01 7.18 -6.27
CA LYS A 90 -11.28 8.45 -6.17
C LYS A 90 -10.02 8.49 -7.01
N GLY A 91 -9.46 7.34 -7.35
CA GLY A 91 -8.24 7.23 -8.11
C GLY A 91 -7.90 5.78 -8.49
N GLU A 92 -6.84 5.65 -9.27
CA GLU A 92 -6.24 4.36 -9.60
C GLU A 92 -5.43 3.86 -8.39
N ILE A 93 -5.35 2.53 -8.24
CA ILE A 93 -4.51 1.90 -7.22
C ILE A 93 -3.42 1.13 -7.95
N GLN A 94 -2.17 1.42 -7.58
CA GLN A 94 -1.00 0.81 -8.20
C GLN A 94 -0.08 0.24 -7.11
N PHE A 95 0.43 -0.95 -7.36
CA PHE A 95 1.47 -1.60 -6.58
C PHE A 95 2.74 -1.66 -7.42
N ILE A 96 3.90 -1.36 -6.82
CA ILE A 96 5.19 -1.54 -7.48
C ILE A 96 6.07 -2.42 -6.60
N TYR A 97 6.54 -3.53 -7.16
CA TYR A 97 7.69 -4.24 -6.61
C TYR A 97 8.98 -3.63 -7.15
N ASP A 98 9.83 -3.10 -6.26
CA ASP A 98 11.19 -2.68 -6.55
C ASP A 98 12.15 -3.31 -5.53
N ALA A 99 13.00 -4.22 -5.97
CA ALA A 99 13.97 -4.89 -5.11
C ALA A 99 14.95 -3.90 -4.43
N ARG A 100 15.16 -2.71 -5.01
CA ARG A 100 16.02 -1.66 -4.46
C ARG A 100 15.34 -0.90 -3.33
N HIS A 101 14.04 -1.09 -3.10
CA HIS A 101 13.31 -0.47 -1.99
C HIS A 101 13.51 -1.25 -0.67
N PRO A 102 13.77 -0.57 0.47
CA PRO A 102 14.19 0.83 0.57
C PRO A 102 15.64 1.00 0.09
N LYS A 103 15.95 2.16 -0.52
CA LYS A 103 17.30 2.49 -1.02
C LYS A 103 18.36 2.53 0.08
N ASN A 104 17.94 2.80 1.32
CA ASN A 104 18.78 2.81 2.51
C ASN A 104 18.46 1.58 3.38
N VAL A 105 19.48 0.79 3.71
CA VAL A 105 19.37 -0.43 4.55
C VAL A 105 19.15 -0.15 6.04
N MET A 106 19.10 1.14 6.43
CA MET A 106 19.02 1.62 7.81
C MET A 106 17.62 2.08 8.24
N SER A 107 16.67 2.20 7.31
CA SER A 107 15.27 2.32 7.70
C SER A 107 14.81 0.94 8.17
N GLU A 108 14.13 0.91 9.30
CA GLU A 108 13.33 -0.23 9.79
C GLU A 108 12.63 -0.93 8.62
N VAL A 109 12.47 -2.24 8.77
CA VAL A 109 12.06 -3.18 7.72
C VAL A 109 10.76 -2.74 7.04
N ASN A 110 10.85 -1.83 6.07
CA ASN A 110 9.71 -1.32 5.30
C ASN A 110 9.28 -2.44 4.34
N ILE A 111 8.30 -3.21 4.80
CA ILE A 111 7.68 -4.34 4.10
C ILE A 111 6.97 -3.83 2.86
N ALA A 112 6.11 -2.84 3.06
CA ALA A 112 5.46 -2.05 2.04
C ALA A 112 5.50 -0.56 2.43
N SER A 113 5.18 0.34 1.51
CA SER A 113 5.11 1.77 1.81
C SER A 113 4.14 2.47 0.88
N PHE A 114 3.12 3.12 1.43
CA PHE A 114 2.28 4.05 0.70
C PHE A 114 3.03 5.35 0.37
N VAL A 115 2.94 5.80 -0.88
CA VAL A 115 3.60 7.03 -1.35
C VAL A 115 2.57 8.14 -1.57
N PRO A 116 2.37 9.04 -0.60
CA PRO A 116 1.26 10.01 -0.61
C PRO A 116 1.34 11.05 -1.73
N GLN A 117 2.52 11.23 -2.31
CA GLN A 117 2.83 12.23 -3.34
C GLN A 117 2.12 11.96 -4.66
N PHE A 118 1.69 10.72 -4.93
CA PHE A 118 1.00 10.39 -6.19
C PHE A 118 -0.52 10.57 -6.10
N TYR A 119 -1.02 10.98 -4.92
CA TYR A 119 -2.41 11.34 -4.69
C TYR A 119 -2.52 12.76 -4.14
N ASP A 120 -2.70 13.71 -5.05
CA ASP A 120 -3.11 15.07 -4.78
C ASP A 120 -4.18 15.52 -5.80
N PRO A 121 -5.47 15.37 -5.46
CA PRO A 121 -6.55 15.79 -6.32
C PRO A 121 -6.53 17.28 -6.68
N ALA A 122 -5.90 18.14 -5.85
CA ALA A 122 -5.75 19.56 -6.14
C ALA A 122 -4.72 19.81 -7.26
N GLN A 123 -3.77 18.89 -7.43
CA GLN A 123 -2.78 18.90 -8.52
C GLN A 123 -3.17 17.98 -9.70
N GLY A 124 -4.34 17.32 -9.60
CA GLY A 124 -4.84 16.39 -10.63
C GLY A 124 -4.29 14.97 -10.51
N GLU A 125 -3.46 14.70 -9.52
CA GLU A 125 -2.87 13.39 -9.24
C GLU A 125 -3.88 12.50 -8.51
N ARG A 126 -4.10 11.30 -9.04
CA ARG A 126 -5.14 10.38 -8.58
C ARG A 126 -4.66 8.93 -8.51
N VAL A 127 -3.41 8.71 -8.12
CA VAL A 127 -2.84 7.37 -7.99
C VAL A 127 -2.51 7.10 -6.52
N PHE A 128 -3.13 6.07 -5.97
CA PHE A 128 -2.72 5.50 -4.68
C PHE A 128 -1.62 4.48 -4.95
N LEU A 129 -0.37 4.87 -4.68
CA LEU A 129 0.80 4.03 -4.94
C LEU A 129 1.30 3.35 -3.67
N VAL A 130 1.44 2.02 -3.72
CA VAL A 130 2.10 1.21 -2.68
C VAL A 130 3.35 0.57 -3.26
N LEU A 131 4.50 0.78 -2.61
CA LEU A 131 5.77 0.13 -2.95
C LEU A 131 5.94 -1.12 -2.09
N ILE A 132 6.41 -2.22 -2.67
CA ILE A 132 6.78 -3.45 -1.97
C ILE A 132 8.25 -3.71 -2.24
N GLY A 133 9.03 -3.82 -1.16
CA GLY A 133 10.48 -3.98 -1.22
C GLY A 133 10.93 -5.44 -1.23
N ARG A 134 12.25 -5.63 -1.35
CA ARG A 134 12.88 -6.97 -1.33
C ARG A 134 12.65 -7.76 -0.04
N THR A 135 12.41 -7.09 1.09
CA THR A 135 12.16 -7.77 2.36
C THR A 135 10.68 -8.13 2.50
N GLY A 136 9.77 -7.20 2.17
CA GLY A 136 8.33 -7.46 2.29
C GLY A 136 7.82 -8.51 1.31
N ILE A 137 8.41 -8.63 0.12
CA ILE A 137 8.02 -9.69 -0.84
C ILE A 137 8.35 -11.12 -0.35
N GLN A 138 9.15 -11.26 0.70
CA GLN A 138 9.49 -12.57 1.30
C GLN A 138 8.50 -13.00 2.38
N TRP A 139 7.60 -12.11 2.81
CA TRP A 139 6.57 -12.42 3.79
C TRP A 139 5.59 -13.44 3.24
N ASN A 140 4.97 -14.21 4.14
CA ASN A 140 3.93 -15.13 3.70
C ASN A 140 2.69 -14.35 3.22
N ASN A 141 1.75 -15.03 2.55
CA ASN A 141 0.60 -14.36 1.94
C ASN A 141 -0.29 -13.64 2.96
N GLU A 142 -0.46 -14.19 4.17
CA GLU A 142 -1.31 -13.60 5.22
C GLU A 142 -0.68 -12.31 5.73
N GLU A 143 0.61 -12.36 6.07
CA GLU A 143 1.38 -11.20 6.53
C GLU A 143 1.43 -10.09 5.47
N LEU A 144 1.66 -10.46 4.21
CA LEU A 144 1.67 -9.48 3.12
C LEU A 144 0.26 -8.92 2.84
N ALA A 145 -0.79 -9.71 2.96
CA ALA A 145 -2.18 -9.25 2.80
C ALA A 145 -2.54 -8.20 3.88
N ALA A 146 -2.11 -8.44 5.11
CA ALA A 146 -2.32 -7.51 6.22
C ALA A 146 -1.46 -6.25 6.08
N ALA A 147 -0.20 -6.37 5.63
CA ALA A 147 0.65 -5.23 5.28
C ALA A 147 0.08 -4.39 4.11
N VAL A 148 -0.43 -5.04 3.06
CA VAL A 148 -1.14 -4.34 1.97
C VAL A 148 -2.36 -3.58 2.51
N SER A 149 -3.09 -4.17 3.45
CA SER A 149 -4.23 -3.51 4.08
C SER A 149 -3.81 -2.33 4.96
N HIS A 150 -2.71 -2.45 5.69
CA HIS A 150 -2.12 -1.35 6.46
C HIS A 150 -1.81 -0.15 5.56
N GLU A 151 -1.05 -0.36 4.48
CA GLU A 151 -0.66 0.72 3.56
C GLU A 151 -1.85 1.31 2.80
N LEU A 152 -2.69 0.44 2.23
CA LEU A 152 -3.76 0.87 1.33
C LEU A 152 -5.03 1.24 2.11
N ALA A 153 -5.58 0.31 2.87
CA ALA A 153 -6.82 0.54 3.62
C ALA A 153 -6.59 1.38 4.90
N GLY A 154 -5.35 1.51 5.39
CA GLY A 154 -4.95 2.48 6.41
C GLY A 154 -4.51 3.81 5.79
N HIS A 155 -3.26 3.94 5.36
CA HIS A 155 -2.66 5.22 4.96
C HIS A 155 -3.29 5.85 3.71
N ALA A 156 -3.48 5.09 2.63
CA ALA A 156 -4.09 5.65 1.43
C ALA A 156 -5.53 6.13 1.71
N TYR A 157 -6.26 5.42 2.58
CA TYR A 157 -7.60 5.81 3.02
C TYR A 157 -7.58 7.08 3.88
N GLN A 158 -6.64 7.22 4.81
CA GLN A 158 -6.42 8.46 5.57
C GLN A 158 -6.09 9.63 4.64
N ARG A 159 -5.26 9.41 3.62
CA ARG A 159 -4.89 10.42 2.61
C ARG A 159 -6.09 10.84 1.78
N MET A 160 -6.90 9.88 1.30
CA MET A 160 -8.14 10.14 0.57
C MET A 160 -9.13 11.00 1.40
N GLN A 161 -9.14 10.82 2.71
CA GLN A 161 -9.97 11.62 3.63
C GLN A 161 -9.37 13.00 3.95
N GLY A 162 -8.19 13.33 3.43
CA GLY A 162 -7.49 14.58 3.71
C GLY A 162 -6.90 14.67 5.12
N ARG A 163 -6.80 13.54 5.85
CA ARG A 163 -6.35 13.51 7.25
C ARG A 163 -4.85 13.24 7.39
N LEU A 164 -4.30 12.37 6.54
CA LEU A 164 -2.94 11.83 6.72
C LEU A 164 -1.87 12.91 7.00
N MET A 165 -1.87 14.00 6.24
CA MET A 165 -0.85 15.06 6.39
C MET A 165 -0.99 15.92 7.66
N GLY A 166 -2.15 15.87 8.32
CA GLY A 166 -2.44 16.60 9.55
C GLY A 166 -2.37 15.73 10.81
N MET A 167 -2.17 14.41 10.66
CA MET A 167 -2.04 13.48 11.79
C MET A 167 -0.60 13.47 12.30
N ARG A 168 -0.41 13.22 13.60
CA ARG A 168 0.90 12.82 14.10
C ARG A 168 1.23 11.46 13.50
N GLU A 169 2.51 11.18 13.28
CA GLU A 169 2.97 9.91 12.72
C GLU A 169 2.43 8.72 13.52
N LEU A 170 2.58 8.74 14.85
CA LEU A 170 2.05 7.70 15.74
C LEU A 170 0.54 7.48 15.58
N ASP A 171 -0.24 8.55 15.37
CA ASP A 171 -1.69 8.43 15.18
C ASP A 171 -2.02 7.80 13.81
N ALA A 172 -1.30 8.18 12.76
CA ALA A 172 -1.49 7.63 11.42
C ALA A 172 -1.17 6.13 11.41
N GLU A 173 -0.03 5.76 12.00
CA GLU A 173 0.41 4.38 12.18
C GLU A 173 -0.57 3.59 13.06
N CYS A 174 -1.01 4.14 14.19
CA CYS A 174 -1.95 3.45 15.07
C CYS A 174 -3.26 3.07 14.36
N GLU A 175 -3.88 4.01 13.65
CA GLU A 175 -5.08 3.69 12.88
C GLU A 175 -4.78 2.66 11.77
N ALA A 176 -3.62 2.74 11.10
CA ALA A 176 -3.24 1.77 10.07
C ALA A 176 -2.98 0.37 10.65
N TYR A 177 -2.38 0.25 11.83
CA TYR A 177 -2.21 -1.03 12.54
C TYR A 177 -3.53 -1.60 13.06
N LEU A 178 -4.49 -0.77 13.46
CA LEU A 178 -5.84 -1.25 13.74
C LEU A 178 -6.45 -1.88 12.47
N VAL A 179 -6.30 -1.26 11.29
CA VAL A 179 -6.75 -1.88 10.03
C VAL A 179 -6.00 -3.18 9.73
N HIS A 180 -4.69 -3.21 9.96
CA HIS A 180 -3.87 -4.42 9.83
C HIS A 180 -4.43 -5.56 10.70
N GLU A 181 -4.70 -5.27 11.97
CA GLU A 181 -5.25 -6.22 12.94
C GLU A 181 -6.64 -6.73 12.51
N GLN A 182 -7.53 -5.86 12.00
CA GLN A 182 -8.81 -6.32 11.44
C GLN A 182 -8.60 -7.27 10.26
N THR A 183 -7.66 -6.97 9.36
CA THR A 183 -7.36 -7.87 8.24
C THR A 183 -6.84 -9.22 8.75
N ASN A 184 -5.93 -9.24 9.72
CA ASN A 184 -5.45 -10.50 10.31
C ASN A 184 -6.59 -11.33 10.91
N GLN A 185 -7.54 -10.70 11.61
CA GLN A 185 -8.72 -11.39 12.13
C GLN A 185 -9.62 -11.93 11.01
N ASP A 186 -9.88 -11.12 9.98
CA ASP A 186 -10.75 -11.48 8.86
C ASP A 186 -10.21 -12.68 8.07
N ILE A 187 -8.89 -12.71 7.82
CA ILE A 187 -8.24 -13.78 7.04
C ILE A 187 -7.88 -15.01 7.89
N GLY A 188 -8.12 -14.96 9.20
CA GLY A 188 -7.80 -16.06 10.12
C GLY A 188 -6.30 -16.29 10.31
N ALA A 189 -5.49 -15.23 10.24
CA ALA A 189 -4.04 -15.32 10.35
C ALA A 189 -3.58 -15.93 11.69
N ASP A 190 -2.49 -16.71 11.66
CA ASP A 190 -1.90 -17.27 12.88
C ASP A 190 -1.23 -16.18 13.73
N LYS A 191 -1.86 -15.85 14.86
CA LYS A 191 -1.37 -14.84 15.81
C LYS A 191 -0.31 -15.35 16.80
N THR A 192 0.13 -16.60 16.64
CA THR A 192 1.15 -17.23 17.51
C THR A 192 2.56 -17.17 16.93
N THR A 193 2.74 -16.65 15.71
CA THR A 193 4.05 -16.44 15.10
C THR A 193 4.83 -15.35 15.83
N ASP A 194 6.17 -15.42 15.77
CA ASP A 194 7.03 -14.40 16.37
C ASP A 194 6.76 -13.02 15.73
N GLU A 195 6.47 -12.99 14.43
CA GLU A 195 6.09 -11.80 13.68
C GLU A 195 4.78 -11.18 14.18
N ALA A 196 3.73 -12.00 14.36
CA ALA A 196 2.43 -11.50 14.84
C ALA A 196 2.51 -11.02 16.29
N ILE A 197 3.26 -11.74 17.15
CA ILE A 197 3.52 -11.33 18.53
C ILE A 197 4.31 -10.02 18.58
N GLY A 198 5.36 -9.90 17.78
CA GLY A 198 6.18 -8.69 17.68
C GLY A 198 5.37 -7.49 17.19
N LEU A 199 4.50 -7.69 16.20
CA LEU A 199 3.58 -6.67 15.71
C LEU A 199 2.64 -6.21 16.81
N ARG A 200 1.98 -7.14 17.52
CA ARG A 200 1.07 -6.81 18.62
C ARG A 200 1.78 -6.01 19.71
N GLN A 201 3.00 -6.41 20.08
CA GLN A 201 3.81 -5.66 21.05
C GLN A 201 4.13 -4.25 20.55
N ALA A 202 4.54 -4.10 19.29
CA ALA A 202 4.83 -2.77 18.72
C ALA A 202 3.58 -1.88 18.66
N THR A 203 2.42 -2.45 18.30
CA THR A 203 1.15 -1.72 18.35
C THR A 203 0.83 -1.28 19.77
N ASP A 204 0.97 -2.16 20.77
CA ASP A 204 0.65 -1.86 22.16
C ASP A 204 1.59 -0.81 22.80
N THR A 205 2.89 -0.91 22.55
CA THR A 205 3.90 -0.15 23.30
C THR A 205 4.51 1.02 22.54
N HIS A 206 4.25 1.13 21.24
CA HIS A 206 4.84 2.19 20.41
C HIS A 206 3.79 2.91 19.59
N TRP A 207 3.17 2.23 18.62
CA TRP A 207 2.33 2.91 17.63
C TRP A 207 1.04 3.44 18.27
N CYS A 208 0.40 2.67 19.14
CA CYS A 208 -0.86 3.05 19.78
C CYS A 208 -0.73 3.37 21.28
N ASP A 209 0.48 3.59 21.83
CA ASP A 209 0.67 3.82 23.26
C ASP A 209 -0.17 5.02 23.78
N ASP A 210 -0.15 6.15 23.07
CA ASP A 210 -0.92 7.33 23.47
C ASP A 210 -2.44 7.05 23.47
N PHE A 211 -2.94 6.37 22.44
CA PHE A 211 -4.35 5.98 22.36
C PHE A 211 -4.71 5.01 23.50
N ARG A 212 -3.85 4.02 23.77
CA ARG A 212 -4.02 3.05 24.87
C ARG A 212 -4.06 3.75 26.24
N ARG A 213 -3.19 4.74 26.47
CA ARG A 213 -3.22 5.53 27.70
C ARG A 213 -4.48 6.37 27.82
N TRP A 214 -4.99 6.88 26.70
CA TRP A 214 -6.26 7.61 26.67
C TRP A 214 -7.47 6.71 26.97
N THR A 215 -7.55 5.51 26.40
CA THR A 215 -8.67 4.58 26.68
C THR A 215 -8.70 4.17 28.14
N LEU A 216 -7.54 3.90 28.75
CA LEU A 216 -7.43 3.60 30.19
C LEU A 216 -7.90 4.74 31.10
N ALA A 217 -7.86 6.00 30.61
CA ALA A 217 -8.29 7.16 31.39
C ALA A 217 -9.77 7.50 31.17
N GLU A 218 -10.25 7.41 29.93
CA GLU A 218 -11.54 7.98 29.52
C GLU A 218 -12.62 6.93 29.23
N ASP A 219 -12.25 5.71 28.83
CA ASP A 219 -13.20 4.68 28.37
C ASP A 219 -12.68 3.26 28.66
N LEU A 220 -12.93 2.80 29.89
CA LEU A 220 -12.49 1.48 30.37
C LEU A 220 -13.08 0.32 29.58
N ASP A 221 -14.28 0.47 29.00
CA ASP A 221 -14.88 -0.58 28.18
C ASP A 221 -14.07 -0.78 26.88
N VAL A 222 -13.59 0.32 26.28
CA VAL A 222 -12.67 0.26 25.13
C VAL A 222 -11.29 -0.28 25.52
N ALA A 223 -10.82 0.04 26.73
CA ALA A 223 -9.56 -0.50 27.23
C ALA A 223 -9.63 -2.02 27.44
N ASP A 224 -10.74 -2.54 27.97
CA ASP A 224 -10.97 -3.97 28.13
C ASP A 224 -11.07 -4.68 26.77
N GLU A 225 -11.75 -4.07 25.79
CA GLU A 225 -11.82 -4.59 24.42
C GLU A 225 -10.43 -4.70 23.78
N TRP A 226 -9.53 -3.75 24.04
CA TRP A 226 -8.15 -3.80 23.52
C TRP A 226 -7.39 -5.06 23.97
N ASP A 227 -7.65 -5.55 25.18
CA ASP A 227 -6.86 -6.61 25.82
C ASP A 227 -7.26 -8.04 25.43
N VAL A 228 -8.21 -8.21 24.52
CA VAL A 228 -8.59 -9.52 24.00
C VAL A 228 -7.77 -9.90 22.75
N LEU A 229 -7.76 -11.19 22.42
CA LEU A 229 -6.99 -11.72 21.28
C LEU A 229 -7.51 -11.21 19.92
N ASN A 230 -8.82 -11.06 19.79
CA ASN A 230 -9.52 -10.59 18.60
C ASN A 230 -10.43 -9.41 18.99
N PRO A 231 -9.88 -8.21 19.19
CA PRO A 231 -10.67 -7.05 19.56
C PRO A 231 -11.66 -6.67 18.45
N ASP A 232 -12.80 -6.09 18.80
CA ASP A 232 -13.71 -5.38 17.90
C ASP A 232 -13.01 -4.11 17.37
N VAL A 233 -12.22 -4.29 16.31
CA VAL A 233 -11.49 -3.18 15.69
C VAL A 233 -12.43 -2.07 15.19
N PRO A 234 -13.62 -2.34 14.60
CA PRO A 234 -14.57 -1.28 14.30
C PRO A 234 -14.93 -0.40 15.50
N ALA A 235 -15.10 -1.00 16.69
CA ALA A 235 -15.31 -0.25 17.93
C ALA A 235 -14.04 0.54 18.33
N LEU A 236 -12.86 -0.09 18.30
CA LEU A 236 -11.59 0.58 18.59
C LEU A 236 -11.34 1.77 17.65
N LEU A 237 -11.58 1.63 16.35
CA LEU A 237 -11.45 2.71 15.37
C LEU A 237 -12.47 3.83 15.56
N LYS A 238 -13.65 3.52 16.12
CA LYS A 238 -14.63 4.55 16.50
C LYS A 238 -14.12 5.33 17.72
N ALA A 239 -13.59 4.64 18.73
CA ALA A 239 -12.98 5.27 19.90
C ALA A 239 -11.74 6.08 19.51
N PHE A 240 -10.91 5.57 18.60
CA PHE A 240 -9.74 6.26 18.06
C PHE A 240 -10.11 7.61 17.43
N LYS A 241 -11.25 7.71 16.74
CA LYS A 241 -11.72 9.00 16.20
C LYS A 241 -12.12 10.00 17.29
N ALA A 242 -12.67 9.52 18.41
CA ALA A 242 -12.94 10.38 19.57
C ALA A 242 -11.63 10.85 20.21
N TYR A 243 -10.67 9.94 20.39
CA TYR A 243 -9.31 10.27 20.84
C TYR A 243 -8.66 11.37 19.99
N ILE A 244 -8.62 11.21 18.66
CA ILE A 244 -8.04 12.23 17.77
C ILE A 244 -8.77 13.58 17.84
N ALA A 245 -10.09 13.57 18.05
CA ALA A 245 -10.86 14.80 18.23
C ALA A 245 -10.58 15.50 19.57
N ASP A 246 -10.17 14.75 20.60
CA ASP A 246 -9.81 15.26 21.92
C ASP A 246 -8.37 15.82 21.95
N GLN A 247 -7.50 15.35 21.04
CA GLN A 247 -6.15 15.92 20.85
C GLN A 247 -6.14 17.27 20.10
N GLY A 248 -7.30 17.73 19.59
CA GLY A 248 -7.44 18.88 18.69
C GLY A 248 -8.24 20.05 19.26
#